data_AF-A0A842UVV3-F1
#
_entry.id   AF-A0A842UVV3-F1
#
_cell.length_a   1.000
_cell.length_b   1.000
_cell.length_c   1.000
_cell.angle_alpha   90.00
_cell.angle_beta   90.00
_cell.angle_gamma   90.00
#
_symmetry.space_group_name_H-M   'P 1'
#
loop_
_entity.id
_entity.type
_entity.pdbx_description
1 polymer ?
#
loop_
_entity_poly.entity_id
_entity_poly.type
_entity_poly.pdbx_seq_one_letter_code
_entity_poly.pdbx_strand_id
1 'polypeptide(L)'
;MRQLKCRLPRKTIPWLMLLPDNLGIILALLLLGTFYFLWYLKSMPIYWDSAVYVGMAKYISSFGASGLWEGLRPVMLPILLVPALISEADAVLCGQALQLFFTIGSILMIYVLGKRIFYKKIAFLGAVLAGITPLFMRYSSMILSQMPSIFFGLLAIYVFLKGKMFWSGLLAAISFLFRFPQGIIIAILLMILTRRKDLRGGMRFLAGAGLLIAPFLLFNQLKYGSFLEPFFAANLAVHGNYLWLYEKEAWFYLAETMRQNLLFVFAVPGIVMFFVNRDYRKDARIILMACLLATSGYYMFLAHKETRYLMTVIPYVALFSAYGIASFFRQKSQKPERNMTGAAWSWISRNYWLLLGAAMLLLFAHDTYKDMEYLPDFTQGDYLEQERFFRYFQENPVEGQILVTDPRPALYVDNLLIPCYVDDCTATYETYKNNISGIVYTPRSFPCRKDDERCRAKNDALLIRIKQDNKLVFEKEIFGSKMYAFISS
;
A
#
# COMPACT_ATOMS: atom_id res chain seq x y z
N MET A 1 2.36 45.90 -8.48
CA MET A 1 1.64 44.66 -8.08
C MET A 1 0.36 45.04 -7.33
N ARG A 2 -0.82 44.92 -7.96
CA ARG A 2 -2.11 45.21 -7.31
C ARG A 2 -2.49 44.07 -6.37
N GLN A 3 -2.49 44.34 -5.06
CA GLN A 3 -3.00 43.42 -4.04
C GLN A 3 -4.53 43.29 -4.17
N LEU A 4 -5.01 42.25 -4.84
CA LEU A 4 -6.41 41.83 -4.76
C LEU A 4 -6.67 41.26 -3.35
N LYS A 5 -7.09 42.14 -2.43
CA LYS A 5 -7.65 41.76 -1.13
C LYS A 5 -9.00 41.07 -1.35
N CYS A 6 -8.98 39.76 -1.57
CA CYS A 6 -10.16 38.92 -1.43
C CYS A 6 -10.47 38.81 0.08
N ARG A 7 -11.28 39.74 0.61
CA ARG A 7 -11.89 39.61 1.95
C ARG A 7 -12.88 38.45 1.91
N LEU A 8 -12.43 37.26 2.31
CA LEU A 8 -13.35 36.22 2.75
C LEU A 8 -13.86 36.61 4.15
N PRO A 9 -15.18 36.53 4.42
CA PRO A 9 -15.73 36.84 5.73
C PRO A 9 -15.17 35.86 6.77
N ARG A 10 -14.44 36.39 7.76
CA ARG A 10 -14.09 35.66 8.99
C ARG A 10 -15.36 35.50 9.82
N LYS A 11 -16.17 34.47 9.52
CA LYS A 11 -17.03 33.87 10.54
C LYS A 11 -16.18 32.83 11.28
N THR A 12 -15.91 33.11 12.54
CA THR A 12 -15.46 32.12 13.52
C THR A 12 -16.56 31.08 13.66
N ILE A 13 -16.48 30.02 12.85
CA ILE A 13 -17.37 28.87 12.97
C ILE A 13 -16.83 28.01 14.13
N PRO A 14 -17.64 27.72 15.16
CA PRO A 14 -17.25 26.81 16.24
C PRO A 14 -16.85 25.46 15.64
N TRP A 15 -15.72 24.91 16.08
CA TRP A 15 -15.15 23.68 15.54
C TRP A 15 -16.08 22.44 15.67
N LEU A 16 -17.20 22.55 16.39
CA LEU A 16 -18.21 21.49 16.54
C LEU A 16 -19.29 21.41 15.44
N MET A 17 -19.36 22.34 14.47
CA MET A 17 -20.30 22.26 13.31
C MET A 17 -19.69 21.55 12.09
N LEU A 18 -18.82 20.56 12.30
CA LEU A 18 -18.14 19.82 11.23
C LEU A 18 -18.89 18.58 10.72
N LEU A 19 -20.03 18.22 11.31
CA LEU A 19 -20.82 17.06 10.88
C LEU A 19 -21.96 17.50 9.95
N PRO A 20 -21.88 17.20 8.63
CA PRO A 20 -22.90 17.60 7.67
C PRO A 20 -23.95 16.49 7.45
N ASP A 21 -25.08 16.84 6.81
CA ASP A 21 -26.19 15.97 6.33
C ASP A 21 -25.80 14.66 5.60
N ASN A 22 -24.53 14.48 5.26
CA ASN A 22 -23.99 13.30 4.57
C ASN A 22 -23.18 12.38 5.50
N LEU A 23 -23.06 12.70 6.79
CA LEU A 23 -22.32 11.88 7.76
C LEU A 23 -22.87 10.46 7.82
N GLY A 24 -24.20 10.30 7.77
CA GLY A 24 -24.84 8.99 7.76
C GLY A 24 -24.37 8.10 6.62
N ILE A 25 -24.14 8.66 5.42
CA ILE A 25 -23.66 7.89 4.26
C ILE A 25 -22.18 7.56 4.41
N ILE A 26 -21.35 8.49 4.91
CA ILE A 26 -19.93 8.20 5.21
C ILE A 26 -19.85 7.08 6.26
N LEU A 27 -20.63 7.19 7.34
CA LEU A 27 -20.73 6.15 8.37
C LEU A 27 -21.22 4.83 7.80
N ALA A 28 -22.24 4.82 6.94
CA ALA A 28 -22.74 3.60 6.31
C ALA A 28 -21.68 2.93 5.43
N LEU A 29 -20.92 3.70 4.64
CA LEU A 29 -19.83 3.18 3.83
C LEU A 29 -18.66 2.68 4.69
N LEU A 30 -18.36 3.38 5.79
CA LEU A 30 -17.37 2.92 6.76
C LEU A 30 -17.81 1.62 7.43
N LEU A 31 -19.08 1.50 7.80
CA LEU A 31 -19.65 0.29 8.41
C LEU A 31 -19.65 -0.87 7.41
N LEU A 32 -20.04 -0.63 6.15
CA LEU A 32 -20.01 -1.65 5.10
C LEU A 32 -18.57 -2.10 4.80
N GLY A 33 -17.63 -1.15 4.70
CA GLY A 33 -16.21 -1.45 4.56
C GLY A 33 -15.64 -2.19 5.77
N THR A 34 -16.07 -1.85 6.99
CA THR A 34 -15.69 -2.55 8.23
C THR A 34 -16.25 -3.96 8.25
N PHE A 35 -17.52 -4.17 7.85
CA PHE A 35 -18.12 -5.49 7.76
C PHE A 35 -17.39 -6.36 6.73
N TYR A 36 -17.13 -5.82 5.54
CA TYR A 36 -16.34 -6.49 4.51
C TYR A 36 -14.93 -6.85 5.02
N PHE A 37 -14.28 -5.92 5.71
CA PHE A 37 -12.98 -6.14 6.34
C PHE A 37 -13.02 -7.28 7.37
N LEU A 38 -13.98 -7.27 8.30
CA LEU A 38 -14.12 -8.32 9.32
C LEU A 38 -14.38 -9.70 8.70
N TRP A 39 -15.20 -9.75 7.65
CA TRP A 39 -15.42 -10.99 6.89
C TRP A 39 -14.15 -11.48 6.20
N TYR A 40 -13.38 -10.55 5.62
CA TYR A 40 -12.13 -10.85 4.94
C TYR A 40 -11.00 -11.29 5.89
N LEU A 41 -10.94 -10.71 7.10
CA LEU A 41 -9.96 -11.07 8.13
C LEU A 41 -9.99 -12.56 8.47
N LYS A 42 -11.18 -13.16 8.50
CA LYS A 42 -11.36 -14.56 8.88
C LYS A 42 -10.84 -15.55 7.83
N SER A 43 -10.76 -15.10 6.57
CA SER A 43 -10.68 -16.02 5.42
C SER A 43 -9.33 -16.03 4.73
N MET A 44 -8.41 -15.12 5.06
CA MET A 44 -7.16 -14.97 4.32
C MET A 44 -5.93 -15.37 5.13
N PRO A 45 -5.03 -16.17 4.54
CA PRO A 45 -3.74 -16.46 5.16
C PRO A 45 -2.93 -15.18 5.32
N ILE A 46 -2.01 -15.19 6.27
CA ILE A 46 -1.10 -14.06 6.45
C ILE A 46 -0.19 -13.96 5.22
N TYR A 47 -0.26 -12.82 4.56
CA TYR A 47 0.50 -12.53 3.36
C TYR A 47 2.01 -12.48 3.65
N TRP A 48 2.83 -12.87 2.69
CA TRP A 48 4.31 -12.90 2.80
C TRP A 48 4.88 -11.63 3.40
N ASP A 49 4.53 -10.47 2.81
CA ASP A 49 5.05 -9.18 3.29
C ASP A 49 4.59 -8.83 4.70
N SER A 50 3.40 -9.28 5.11
CA SER A 50 2.92 -9.10 6.48
C SER A 50 3.84 -9.83 7.47
N ALA A 51 4.24 -11.06 7.14
CA ALA A 51 5.17 -11.83 7.96
C ALA A 51 6.55 -11.17 8.03
N VAL A 52 7.04 -10.58 6.93
CA VAL A 52 8.28 -9.79 6.93
C VAL A 52 8.17 -8.62 7.92
N TYR A 53 7.09 -7.84 7.87
CA TYR A 53 6.97 -6.67 8.76
C TYR A 53 6.82 -7.07 10.23
N VAL A 54 6.12 -8.16 10.55
CA VAL A 54 6.05 -8.70 11.92
C VAL A 54 7.42 -9.23 12.36
N GLY A 55 8.12 -9.96 11.49
CA GLY A 55 9.46 -10.46 11.78
C GLY A 55 10.50 -9.34 11.99
N MET A 56 10.42 -8.26 11.20
CA MET A 56 11.22 -7.05 11.43
C MET A 56 10.86 -6.35 12.74
N ALA A 57 9.59 -6.36 13.13
CA ALA A 57 9.18 -5.81 14.42
C ALA A 57 9.77 -6.63 15.59
N LYS A 58 9.75 -7.98 15.50
CA LYS A 58 10.43 -8.87 16.46
C LYS A 58 11.93 -8.61 16.53
N TYR A 59 12.58 -8.42 15.38
CA TYR A 59 14.00 -8.06 15.32
C TYR A 59 14.30 -6.74 16.03
N ILE A 60 13.46 -5.71 15.83
CA ILE A 60 13.64 -4.41 16.48
C ILE A 60 13.37 -4.52 17.98
N SER A 61 12.30 -5.18 18.41
CA SER A 61 11.93 -5.29 19.83
C SER A 61 12.92 -6.11 20.64
N SER A 62 13.55 -7.12 20.02
CA SER A 62 14.54 -8.00 20.65
C SER A 62 15.99 -7.54 20.48
N PHE A 63 16.21 -6.36 19.87
CA PHE A 63 17.55 -5.87 19.51
C PHE A 63 18.37 -6.87 18.67
N GLY A 64 17.70 -7.64 17.81
CA GLY A 64 18.31 -8.60 16.89
C GLY A 64 18.45 -10.02 17.44
N ALA A 65 17.92 -10.32 18.63
CA ALA A 65 17.96 -11.69 19.18
C ALA A 65 16.90 -12.62 18.55
N SER A 66 15.80 -12.08 18.02
CA SER A 66 14.70 -12.86 17.41
C SER A 66 14.13 -12.17 16.16
N GLY A 67 13.35 -12.90 15.36
CA GLY A 67 12.69 -12.34 14.18
C GLY A 67 13.58 -12.33 12.93
N LEU A 68 13.29 -11.48 11.96
CA LEU A 68 14.06 -11.38 10.71
C LEU A 68 14.32 -9.92 10.38
N TRP A 69 15.43 -9.65 9.69
CA TRP A 69 15.74 -8.31 9.23
C TRP A 69 15.86 -8.27 7.71
N GLU A 70 15.09 -7.39 7.05
CA GLU A 70 15.16 -7.18 5.61
C GLU A 70 15.52 -5.72 5.29
N GLY A 71 16.78 -5.51 4.87
CA GLY A 71 17.35 -4.17 4.75
C GLY A 71 16.78 -3.30 3.63
N LEU A 72 16.13 -3.91 2.63
CA LEU A 72 15.50 -3.18 1.51
C LEU A 72 14.19 -2.49 1.90
N ARG A 73 13.65 -2.75 3.09
CA ARG A 73 12.33 -2.27 3.50
C ARG A 73 12.40 -1.02 4.38
N PRO A 74 11.41 -0.12 4.27
CA PRO A 74 11.26 0.98 5.21
C PRO A 74 10.88 0.50 6.62
N VAL A 75 11.38 1.18 7.64
CA VAL A 75 11.32 0.73 9.04
C VAL A 75 10.09 1.20 9.82
N MET A 76 9.30 2.14 9.30
CA MET A 76 8.25 2.77 10.09
C MET A 76 7.10 1.81 10.47
N LEU A 77 6.72 0.91 9.57
CA LEU A 77 5.68 -0.08 9.88
C LEU A 77 6.13 -1.09 10.94
N PRO A 78 7.31 -1.73 10.85
CA PRO A 78 7.86 -2.55 11.94
C PRO A 78 7.90 -1.81 13.27
N ILE A 79 8.37 -0.56 13.30
CA ILE A 79 8.42 0.26 14.54
C ILE A 79 7.02 0.45 15.15
N LEU A 80 5.98 0.66 14.34
CA LEU A 80 4.61 0.78 14.86
C LEU A 80 4.04 -0.53 15.43
N LEU A 81 4.60 -1.69 15.08
CA LEU A 81 4.16 -2.99 15.59
C LEU A 81 4.89 -3.38 16.90
N VAL A 82 6.05 -2.77 17.20
CA VAL A 82 6.84 -3.04 18.41
C VAL A 82 6.02 -2.94 19.71
N PRO A 83 5.15 -1.93 19.93
CA PRO A 83 4.35 -1.86 21.15
C PRO A 83 3.47 -3.09 21.38
N ALA A 84 2.92 -3.70 20.32
CA ALA A 84 2.10 -4.90 20.44
C ALA A 84 2.93 -6.09 20.92
N LEU A 85 4.16 -6.23 20.42
CA LEU A 85 5.09 -7.29 20.83
C LEU A 85 5.55 -7.11 22.28
N ILE A 86 5.85 -5.88 22.70
CA ILE A 86 6.26 -5.59 24.10
C ILE A 86 5.11 -5.87 25.07
N SER A 87 3.86 -5.62 24.67
CA SER A 87 2.69 -5.91 25.50
C SER A 87 2.18 -7.35 25.37
N GLU A 88 2.91 -8.24 24.68
CA GLU A 88 2.50 -9.62 24.37
C GLU A 88 1.13 -9.73 23.68
N ALA A 89 0.69 -8.65 23.01
CA ALA A 89 -0.53 -8.64 22.23
C ALA A 89 -0.28 -9.33 20.88
N ASP A 90 -1.33 -9.85 20.27
CA ASP A 90 -1.26 -10.43 18.93
C ASP A 90 -0.87 -9.35 17.91
N ALA A 91 0.41 -9.37 17.50
CA ALA A 91 0.96 -8.40 16.56
C ALA A 91 0.30 -8.46 15.18
N VAL A 92 -0.26 -9.60 14.79
CA VAL A 92 -1.00 -9.74 13.53
C VAL A 92 -2.31 -8.99 13.64
N LEU A 93 -3.09 -9.25 14.69
CA LEU A 93 -4.35 -8.56 14.93
C LEU A 93 -4.15 -7.05 15.10
N CYS A 94 -3.14 -6.63 15.88
CA CYS A 94 -2.79 -5.21 16.05
C CYS A 94 -2.36 -4.59 14.71
N GLY A 95 -1.58 -5.29 13.91
CA GLY A 95 -1.18 -4.85 12.58
C GLY A 95 -2.38 -4.68 11.66
N GLN A 96 -3.31 -5.63 11.63
CA GLN A 96 -4.54 -5.55 10.83
C GLN A 96 -5.45 -4.40 11.29
N ALA A 97 -5.61 -4.22 12.60
CA ALA A 97 -6.37 -3.10 13.16
C ALA A 97 -5.74 -1.74 12.78
N LEU A 98 -4.42 -1.65 12.79
CA LEU A 98 -3.67 -0.47 12.36
C LEU A 98 -3.90 -0.17 10.87
N GLN A 99 -3.96 -1.20 10.02
CA GLN A 99 -4.23 -1.04 8.59
C GLN A 99 -5.65 -0.56 8.32
N LEU A 100 -6.64 -1.10 9.05
CA LEU A 100 -8.01 -0.59 8.99
C LEU A 100 -8.06 0.88 9.39
N PHE A 101 -7.40 1.24 10.49
CA PHE A 101 -7.32 2.62 10.96
C PHE A 101 -6.76 3.55 9.87
N PHE A 102 -5.63 3.20 9.24
CA PHE A 102 -5.05 4.01 8.18
C PHE A 102 -5.84 4.00 6.87
N THR A 103 -6.59 2.93 6.59
CA THR A 103 -7.50 2.86 5.45
C THR A 103 -8.66 3.85 5.63
N ILE A 104 -9.33 3.81 6.78
CA ILE A 104 -10.38 4.76 7.15
C ILE A 104 -9.81 6.19 7.13
N GLY A 105 -8.65 6.38 7.75
CA GLY A 105 -7.93 7.65 7.76
C GLY A 105 -7.66 8.17 6.34
N SER A 106 -7.23 7.31 5.41
CA SER A 106 -6.96 7.68 4.03
C SER A 106 -8.22 8.14 3.30
N ILE A 107 -9.34 7.43 3.44
CA ILE A 107 -10.64 7.81 2.86
C ILE A 107 -11.11 9.17 3.42
N LEU A 108 -10.99 9.37 4.74
CA LEU A 108 -11.29 10.64 5.39
C LEU A 108 -10.38 11.76 4.86
N MET A 109 -9.08 11.47 4.65
CA MET A 109 -8.14 12.44 4.10
C MET A 109 -8.44 12.79 2.64
N ILE A 110 -8.93 11.85 1.81
CA ILE A 110 -9.43 12.13 0.46
C ILE A 110 -10.59 13.14 0.53
N TYR A 111 -11.55 12.94 1.45
CA TYR A 111 -12.65 13.89 1.66
C TYR A 111 -12.14 15.25 2.14
N VAL A 112 -11.27 15.29 3.16
CA VAL A 112 -10.77 16.54 3.75
C VAL A 112 -9.97 17.35 2.72
N LEU A 113 -9.09 16.67 1.97
CA LEU A 113 -8.30 17.29 0.91
C LEU A 113 -9.19 17.72 -0.26
N GLY A 114 -10.10 16.85 -0.71
CA GLY A 114 -11.07 17.16 -1.75
C GLY A 114 -11.93 18.38 -1.41
N LYS A 115 -12.38 18.52 -0.16
CA LYS A 115 -13.20 19.66 0.30
C LYS A 115 -12.41 20.96 0.30
N ARG A 116 -11.09 20.88 0.50
CA ARG A 116 -10.19 22.03 0.47
C ARG A 116 -9.92 22.52 -0.96
N ILE A 117 -9.85 21.60 -1.92
CA ILE A 117 -9.45 21.88 -3.31
C ILE A 117 -10.65 22.13 -4.22
N PHE A 118 -11.72 21.37 -4.00
CA PHE A 118 -12.95 21.37 -4.76
C PHE A 118 -14.13 21.80 -3.86
N TYR A 119 -15.33 21.27 -4.12
CA TYR A 119 -16.52 21.48 -3.31
C TYR A 119 -16.84 20.22 -2.49
N LYS A 120 -17.60 20.40 -1.40
CA LYS A 120 -18.02 19.32 -0.49
C LYS A 120 -18.61 18.09 -1.22
N LYS A 121 -19.41 18.30 -2.28
CA LYS A 121 -20.02 17.21 -3.06
C LYS A 121 -18.98 16.36 -3.81
N ILE A 122 -18.01 17.00 -4.46
CA ILE A 122 -16.92 16.32 -5.19
C ILE A 122 -16.02 15.58 -4.20
N ALA A 123 -15.71 16.22 -3.07
CA ALA A 123 -14.91 15.62 -2.01
C ALA A 123 -15.54 14.35 -1.46
N PHE A 124 -16.85 14.41 -1.19
CA PHE A 124 -17.62 13.26 -0.74
C PHE A 124 -17.61 12.16 -1.79
N LEU A 125 -17.99 12.46 -3.04
CA LEU A 125 -17.99 11.48 -4.11
C LEU A 125 -16.61 10.86 -4.34
N GLY A 126 -15.52 11.63 -4.30
CA GLY A 126 -14.15 11.11 -4.44
C GLY A 126 -13.76 10.15 -3.31
N ALA A 127 -14.15 10.45 -2.07
CA ALA A 127 -13.93 9.56 -0.95
C ALA A 127 -14.76 8.27 -1.07
N VAL A 128 -16.02 8.36 -1.52
CA VAL A 128 -16.85 7.19 -1.81
C VAL A 128 -16.22 6.32 -2.90
N LEU A 129 -15.84 6.92 -4.04
CA LEU A 129 -15.23 6.18 -5.15
C LEU A 129 -13.95 5.45 -4.72
N ALA A 130 -13.10 6.08 -3.92
CA ALA A 130 -11.91 5.43 -3.37
C ALA A 130 -12.26 4.31 -2.38
N GLY A 131 -13.21 4.56 -1.47
CA GLY A 131 -13.63 3.61 -0.43
C GLY A 131 -14.35 2.36 -0.97
N ILE A 132 -14.98 2.44 -2.13
CA ILE A 132 -15.62 1.27 -2.77
C ILE A 132 -14.73 0.61 -3.83
N THR A 133 -13.48 1.06 -3.99
CA THR A 133 -12.55 0.43 -4.93
C THR A 133 -12.06 -0.90 -4.34
N PRO A 134 -12.27 -2.06 -4.99
CA PRO A 134 -11.94 -3.39 -4.46
C PRO A 134 -10.49 -3.49 -3.99
N LEU A 135 -9.54 -2.97 -4.78
CA LEU A 135 -8.12 -2.92 -4.41
C LEU A 135 -7.87 -2.27 -3.05
N PHE A 136 -8.57 -1.18 -2.75
CA PHE A 136 -8.42 -0.45 -1.50
C PHE A 136 -8.93 -1.27 -0.32
N MET A 137 -10.02 -2.02 -0.51
CA MET A 137 -10.58 -2.91 0.51
C MET A 137 -9.72 -4.16 0.71
N ARG A 138 -9.29 -4.81 -0.37
CA ARG A 138 -8.46 -6.03 -0.34
C ARG A 138 -7.18 -5.87 0.47
N TYR A 139 -6.47 -4.76 0.26
CA TYR A 139 -5.20 -4.53 0.95
C TYR A 139 -5.37 -3.85 2.31
N SER A 140 -6.59 -3.50 2.73
CA SER A 140 -6.84 -2.92 4.05
C SER A 140 -6.68 -3.92 5.19
N SER A 141 -6.80 -5.22 4.90
CA SER A 141 -6.68 -6.35 5.84
C SER A 141 -5.27 -6.95 5.93
N MET A 142 -4.34 -6.47 5.10
CA MET A 142 -2.97 -6.98 5.06
C MET A 142 -2.02 -5.99 5.72
N ILE A 143 -1.07 -6.48 6.52
CA ILE A 143 -0.08 -5.67 7.24
C ILE A 143 0.95 -5.15 6.23
N LEU A 144 0.60 -4.07 5.54
CA LEU A 144 1.36 -3.52 4.42
C LEU A 144 1.65 -2.03 4.60
N SER A 145 2.74 -1.54 4.03
CA SER A 145 3.13 -0.13 4.21
C SER A 145 2.32 0.88 3.39
N GLN A 146 1.49 0.41 2.46
CA GLN A 146 0.75 1.23 1.51
C GLN A 146 -0.24 2.17 2.21
N MET A 147 -1.15 1.65 3.05
CA MET A 147 -2.22 2.45 3.65
C MET A 147 -1.71 3.54 4.60
N PRO A 148 -0.77 3.25 5.53
CA PRO A 148 -0.17 4.29 6.36
C PRO A 148 0.54 5.36 5.50
N SER A 149 1.27 4.93 4.47
CA SER A 149 1.99 5.85 3.61
C SER A 149 1.05 6.80 2.84
N ILE A 150 -0.07 6.29 2.30
CA ILE A 150 -1.10 7.09 1.64
C ILE A 150 -1.72 8.10 2.60
N PHE A 151 -2.10 7.66 3.81
CA PHE A 151 -2.67 8.52 4.83
C PHE A 151 -1.75 9.70 5.14
N PHE A 152 -0.49 9.41 5.50
CA PHE A 152 0.47 10.45 5.85
C PHE A 152 0.86 11.33 4.67
N GLY A 153 0.90 10.80 3.45
CA GLY A 153 1.16 11.56 2.23
C GLY A 153 0.05 12.58 1.95
N LEU A 154 -1.22 12.15 2.02
CA LEU A 154 -2.37 13.05 1.89
C LEU A 154 -2.43 14.08 3.02
N LEU A 155 -2.12 13.68 4.24
CA LEU A 155 -2.05 14.58 5.40
C LEU A 155 -0.92 15.60 5.27
N ALA A 156 0.25 15.21 4.76
CA ALA A 156 1.35 16.11 4.47
C ALA A 156 0.96 17.19 3.45
N ILE A 157 0.28 16.80 2.36
CA ILE A 157 -0.27 17.73 1.36
C ILE A 157 -1.29 18.67 2.01
N TYR A 158 -2.22 18.15 2.82
CA TYR A 158 -3.21 18.98 3.49
C TYR A 158 -2.58 20.03 4.43
N VAL A 159 -1.60 19.63 5.23
CA VAL A 159 -0.87 20.50 6.16
C VAL A 159 -0.01 21.52 5.40
N PHE A 160 0.57 21.14 4.26
CA PHE A 160 1.24 22.05 3.33
C PHE A 160 0.31 23.17 2.85
N LEU A 161 -0.91 22.82 2.46
CA LEU A 161 -1.93 23.77 2.01
C LEU A 161 -2.48 24.67 3.12
N LYS A 162 -2.19 24.36 4.39
CA LYS A 162 -2.41 25.24 5.54
C LYS A 162 -1.21 26.16 5.85
N GLY A 163 -0.11 26.05 5.11
CA GLY A 163 1.11 26.84 5.31
C GLY A 163 2.00 26.36 6.47
N LYS A 164 1.74 25.16 7.03
CA LYS A 164 2.51 24.60 8.15
C LYS A 164 3.66 23.74 7.61
N MET A 165 4.68 24.39 7.06
CA MET A 165 5.73 23.72 6.27
C MET A 165 6.52 22.67 7.06
N PHE A 166 6.92 22.95 8.31
CA PHE A 166 7.64 21.99 9.15
C PHE A 166 6.87 20.67 9.34
N TRP A 167 5.62 20.78 9.80
CA TRP A 167 4.76 19.62 10.01
C TRP A 167 4.46 18.88 8.71
N SER A 168 4.33 19.60 7.59
CA SER A 168 4.18 18.97 6.27
C SER A 168 5.41 18.14 5.90
N GLY A 169 6.62 18.66 6.11
CA GLY A 169 7.88 17.93 5.87
C GLY A 169 8.01 16.70 6.74
N LEU A 170 7.67 16.82 8.03
CA LEU A 170 7.67 15.70 8.98
C LEU A 170 6.72 14.58 8.52
N LEU A 171 5.48 14.92 8.17
CA LEU A 171 4.47 13.95 7.71
C LEU A 171 4.86 13.32 6.36
N ALA A 172 5.48 14.09 5.46
CA ALA A 172 5.97 13.56 4.19
C ALA A 172 7.14 12.58 4.41
N ALA A 173 8.03 12.86 5.37
CA ALA A 173 9.07 11.93 5.80
C ALA A 173 8.50 10.65 6.43
N ILE A 174 7.45 10.74 7.24
CA ILE A 174 6.75 9.56 7.76
C ILE A 174 6.20 8.73 6.59
N SER A 175 5.50 9.35 5.63
CA SER A 175 4.97 8.67 4.44
C SER A 175 6.07 7.95 3.64
N PHE A 176 7.21 8.60 3.46
CA PHE A 176 8.41 8.04 2.82
C PHE A 176 9.01 6.85 3.59
N LEU A 177 9.10 6.95 4.92
CA LEU A 177 9.62 5.88 5.79
C LEU A 177 8.65 4.72 5.99
N PHE A 178 7.40 4.83 5.53
CA PHE A 178 6.55 3.67 5.27
C PHE A 178 6.85 3.07 3.89
N ARG A 179 7.02 3.90 2.86
CA ARG A 179 7.18 3.45 1.48
C ARG A 179 8.06 4.43 0.68
N PHE A 180 9.27 4.03 0.31
CA PHE A 180 10.25 4.91 -0.35
C PHE A 180 9.74 5.64 -1.61
N PRO A 181 8.92 5.01 -2.50
CA PRO A 181 8.31 5.74 -3.63
C PRO A 181 7.54 7.01 -3.25
N GLN A 182 7.09 7.15 -2.00
CA GLN A 182 6.33 8.32 -1.54
C GLN A 182 7.23 9.53 -1.26
N GLY A 183 8.56 9.38 -1.41
CA GLY A 183 9.50 10.49 -1.56
C GLY A 183 9.17 11.42 -2.73
N ILE A 184 8.38 10.95 -3.71
CA ILE A 184 7.80 11.79 -4.78
C ILE A 184 7.00 12.97 -4.19
N ILE A 185 6.28 12.78 -3.07
CA ILE A 185 5.54 13.87 -2.42
C ILE A 185 6.51 14.94 -1.88
N ILE A 186 7.62 14.53 -1.27
CA ILE A 186 8.66 15.45 -0.79
C ILE A 186 9.19 16.30 -1.95
N ALA A 187 9.54 15.65 -3.07
CA ALA A 187 10.05 16.33 -4.26
C ALA A 187 9.05 17.34 -4.84
N ILE A 188 7.77 16.95 -4.97
CA ILE A 188 6.71 17.83 -5.50
C ILE A 188 6.51 19.04 -4.59
N LEU A 189 6.42 18.85 -3.28
CA LEU A 189 6.18 19.95 -2.35
C LEU A 189 7.37 20.91 -2.30
N LEU A 190 8.60 20.41 -2.34
CA LEU A 190 9.81 21.24 -2.48
C LEU A 190 9.82 22.02 -3.79
N MET A 191 9.51 21.38 -4.91
CA MET A 191 9.41 22.04 -6.23
C MET A 191 8.42 23.22 -6.18
N ILE A 192 7.27 23.05 -5.51
CA ILE A 192 6.28 24.13 -5.33
C ILE A 192 6.85 25.27 -4.47
N LEU A 193 7.55 24.98 -3.37
CA LEU A 193 8.18 26.01 -2.53
C LEU A 193 9.25 26.78 -3.30
N THR A 194 10.08 26.09 -4.08
CA THR A 194 11.09 26.70 -4.97
C THR A 194 10.43 27.60 -6.02
N ARG A 195 9.35 27.13 -6.67
CA ARG A 195 8.58 27.93 -7.63
C ARG A 195 7.98 29.19 -7.00
N ARG A 196 7.56 29.12 -5.73
CA ARG A 196 7.06 30.28 -4.97
C ARG A 196 8.16 31.21 -4.47
N LYS A 197 9.43 30.83 -4.61
CA LYS A 197 10.59 31.50 -3.99
C LYS A 197 10.47 31.62 -2.46
N ASP A 198 9.78 30.66 -1.82
CA ASP A 198 9.60 30.63 -0.36
C ASP A 198 10.72 29.83 0.32
N LEU A 199 11.92 30.42 0.37
CA LEU A 199 13.11 29.78 0.97
C LEU A 199 12.90 29.42 2.45
N ARG A 200 12.23 30.30 3.21
CA ARG A 200 11.97 30.07 4.64
C ARG A 200 11.00 28.90 4.83
N GLY A 201 9.97 28.79 3.99
CA GLY A 201 9.09 27.64 3.93
C GLY A 201 9.85 26.36 3.58
N GLY A 202 10.73 26.43 2.57
CA GLY A 202 11.62 25.36 2.15
C GLY A 202 12.48 24.81 3.28
N MET A 203 13.22 25.69 3.98
CA MET A 203 14.07 25.30 5.11
C MET A 203 13.26 24.68 6.26
N ARG A 204 12.09 25.23 6.59
CA ARG A 204 11.21 24.64 7.61
C ARG A 204 10.72 23.26 7.20
N PHE A 205 10.34 23.08 5.94
CA PHE A 205 9.93 21.79 5.40
C PHE A 205 11.07 20.77 5.46
N LEU A 206 12.27 21.14 5.00
CA LEU A 206 13.46 20.29 5.06
C LEU A 206 13.86 19.95 6.50
N ALA A 207 13.76 20.89 7.44
CA ALA A 207 14.01 20.62 8.84
C ALA A 207 13.03 19.58 9.41
N GLY A 208 11.74 19.68 9.07
CA GLY A 208 10.73 18.69 9.46
C GLY A 208 10.99 17.32 8.85
N ALA A 209 11.32 17.25 7.56
CA ALA A 209 11.61 15.99 6.89
C ALA A 209 12.93 15.35 7.39
N GLY A 210 13.97 16.18 7.55
CA GLY A 210 15.29 15.78 8.03
C GLY A 210 15.27 15.21 9.44
N LEU A 211 14.34 15.63 10.30
CA LEU A 211 14.19 15.11 11.66
C LEU A 211 14.02 13.58 11.71
N LEU A 212 13.36 12.98 10.72
CA LEU A 212 13.15 11.53 10.66
C LEU A 212 14.04 10.85 9.61
N ILE A 213 14.29 11.50 8.48
CA ILE A 213 15.12 10.92 7.41
C ILE A 213 16.58 10.84 7.85
N ALA A 214 17.12 11.85 8.54
CA ALA A 214 18.54 11.86 8.90
C ALA A 214 18.92 10.72 9.87
N PRO A 215 18.17 10.43 10.95
CA PRO A 215 18.45 9.25 11.79
C PRO A 215 18.38 7.93 11.02
N PHE A 216 17.42 7.79 10.11
CA PHE A 216 17.31 6.60 9.26
C PHE A 216 18.53 6.44 8.34
N LEU A 217 18.97 7.51 7.67
CA LEU A 217 20.16 7.48 6.82
C LEU A 217 21.41 7.19 7.65
N LEU A 218 21.56 7.81 8.83
CA LEU A 218 22.68 7.54 9.73
C LEU A 218 22.71 6.07 10.17
N PHE A 219 21.56 5.51 10.52
CA PHE A 219 21.44 4.09 10.84
C PHE A 219 21.90 3.22 9.66
N ASN A 220 21.52 3.55 8.42
CA ASN A 220 21.97 2.80 7.24
C ASN A 220 23.49 2.90 7.03
N GLN A 221 24.08 4.08 7.26
CA GLN A 221 25.53 4.24 7.18
C GLN A 221 26.27 3.39 8.22
N LEU A 222 25.74 3.31 9.45
CA LEU A 222 26.33 2.50 10.51
C LEU A 222 26.14 1.00 10.26
N LYS A 223 24.97 0.58 9.78
CA LYS A 223 24.62 -0.83 9.58
C LYS A 223 25.19 -1.43 8.29
N TYR A 224 25.17 -0.67 7.19
CA TYR A 224 25.52 -1.17 5.86
C TYR A 224 26.76 -0.49 5.25
N GLY A 225 27.33 0.51 5.92
CA GLY A 225 28.41 1.31 5.34
C GLY A 225 27.95 2.30 4.24
N SER A 226 26.65 2.39 3.98
CA SER A 226 26.07 3.24 2.94
C SER A 226 24.72 3.82 3.39
N PHE A 227 24.59 5.16 3.31
CA PHE A 227 23.33 5.87 3.56
C PHE A 227 22.17 5.37 2.69
N LEU A 228 22.48 4.93 1.47
CA LEU A 228 21.50 4.65 0.42
C LEU A 228 21.27 3.17 0.14
N GLU A 229 21.88 2.27 0.90
CA GLU A 229 21.81 0.82 0.66
C GLU A 229 20.37 0.30 0.51
N PRO A 230 19.40 0.66 1.38
CA PRO A 230 18.02 0.19 1.22
C PRO A 230 17.38 0.58 -0.11
N PHE A 231 17.77 1.73 -0.70
CA PHE A 231 17.22 2.16 -1.99
C PHE A 231 17.81 1.38 -3.14
N PHE A 232 19.10 1.06 -3.10
CA PHE A 232 19.75 0.23 -4.11
C PHE A 232 19.23 -1.21 -4.04
N ALA A 233 19.13 -1.79 -2.84
CA ALA A 233 18.59 -3.11 -2.65
C ALA A 233 17.11 -3.20 -3.10
N ALA A 234 16.28 -2.21 -2.75
CA ALA A 234 14.89 -2.16 -3.22
C ALA A 234 14.80 -1.99 -4.75
N ASN A 235 15.66 -1.17 -5.35
CA ASN A 235 15.70 -1.00 -6.79
C ASN A 235 16.13 -2.28 -7.51
N LEU A 236 17.13 -2.98 -6.97
CA LEU A 236 17.58 -4.27 -7.50
C LEU A 236 16.49 -5.33 -7.40
N ALA A 237 15.77 -5.40 -6.27
CA ALA A 237 14.64 -6.33 -6.11
C ALA A 237 13.53 -6.09 -7.15
N VAL A 238 13.26 -4.82 -7.47
CA VAL A 238 12.25 -4.41 -8.47
C VAL A 238 12.73 -4.58 -9.92
N HIS A 239 14.04 -4.72 -10.16
CA HIS A 239 14.66 -4.89 -11.49
C HIS A 239 15.41 -6.22 -11.66
N GLY A 240 15.24 -7.17 -10.74
CA GLY A 240 16.10 -8.35 -10.60
C GLY A 240 15.62 -9.61 -11.33
N ASN A 241 16.08 -10.78 -10.85
CA ASN A 241 15.98 -12.08 -11.54
C ASN A 241 14.55 -12.61 -11.76
N TYR A 242 13.55 -12.02 -11.10
CA TYR A 242 12.15 -12.46 -11.16
C TYR A 242 11.24 -11.56 -12.00
N LEU A 243 11.80 -10.61 -12.75
CA LEU A 243 11.03 -9.66 -13.57
C LEU A 243 10.00 -10.32 -14.48
N TRP A 244 10.33 -11.49 -15.03
CA TRP A 244 9.48 -12.24 -15.95
C TRP A 244 8.12 -12.67 -15.38
N LEU A 245 7.99 -12.80 -14.05
CA LEU A 245 6.71 -13.06 -13.39
C LEU A 245 5.79 -11.84 -13.39
N TYR A 246 6.38 -10.66 -13.51
CA TYR A 246 5.73 -9.37 -13.35
C TYR A 246 5.77 -8.53 -14.63
N GLU A 247 6.28 -9.07 -15.73
CA GLU A 247 6.26 -8.45 -17.04
C GLU A 247 4.81 -8.25 -17.49
N LYS A 248 4.40 -6.98 -17.50
CA LYS A 248 3.09 -6.53 -18.00
C LYS A 248 3.28 -5.35 -18.94
N GLU A 249 2.31 -5.16 -19.81
CA GLU A 249 2.27 -4.10 -20.82
C GLU A 249 2.34 -2.69 -20.19
N ALA A 250 2.78 -1.68 -20.95
CA ALA A 250 2.92 -0.30 -20.46
C ALA A 250 1.59 0.30 -19.94
N TRP A 251 0.47 -0.09 -20.55
CA TRP A 251 -0.88 0.34 -20.18
C TRP A 251 -1.51 -0.50 -19.07
N PHE A 252 -0.78 -1.45 -18.47
CA PHE A 252 -1.25 -2.31 -17.39
C PHE A 252 -1.97 -1.51 -16.29
N TYR A 253 -1.32 -0.46 -15.77
CA TYR A 253 -1.89 0.35 -14.69
C TYR A 253 -3.11 1.16 -15.10
N LEU A 254 -3.18 1.61 -16.36
CA LEU A 254 -4.34 2.30 -16.88
C LEU A 254 -5.54 1.33 -16.99
N ALA A 255 -5.31 0.16 -17.58
CA ALA A 255 -6.33 -0.88 -17.73
C ALA A 255 -6.82 -1.39 -16.37
N GLU A 256 -5.89 -1.66 -15.45
CA GLU A 256 -6.19 -2.11 -14.10
C GLU A 256 -6.98 -1.03 -13.33
N THR A 257 -6.62 0.25 -13.43
CA THR A 257 -7.39 1.34 -12.81
C THR A 257 -8.85 1.33 -13.27
N MET A 258 -9.11 1.12 -14.57
CA MET A 258 -10.48 1.03 -15.09
C MET A 258 -11.20 -0.25 -14.64
N ARG A 259 -10.48 -1.38 -14.53
CA ARG A 259 -11.04 -2.64 -14.01
C ARG A 259 -11.50 -2.48 -12.57
N GLN A 260 -10.65 -1.89 -11.74
CA GLN A 260 -10.94 -1.67 -10.32
C GLN A 260 -12.15 -0.76 -10.09
N ASN A 261 -12.38 0.23 -10.95
CA ASN A 261 -13.57 1.06 -10.88
C ASN A 261 -13.86 1.73 -12.23
N LEU A 262 -14.91 1.30 -12.93
CA LEU A 262 -15.26 1.84 -14.25
C LEU A 262 -15.53 3.36 -14.22
N LEU A 263 -15.97 3.91 -13.08
CA LEU A 263 -16.16 5.35 -12.93
C LEU A 263 -14.86 6.16 -12.98
N PHE A 264 -13.70 5.49 -12.87
CA PHE A 264 -12.43 6.15 -13.08
C PHE A 264 -12.24 6.66 -14.50
N VAL A 265 -13.03 6.21 -15.49
CA VAL A 265 -13.06 6.79 -16.83
C VAL A 265 -13.36 8.30 -16.82
N PHE A 266 -14.15 8.76 -15.84
CA PHE A 266 -14.45 10.19 -15.67
C PHE A 266 -13.25 11.02 -15.18
N ALA A 267 -12.12 10.40 -14.82
CA ALA A 267 -10.90 11.14 -14.50
C ALA A 267 -10.43 11.96 -15.70
N VAL A 268 -10.54 11.41 -16.92
CA VAL A 268 -10.12 12.10 -18.16
C VAL A 268 -10.90 13.42 -18.37
N PRO A 269 -12.25 13.43 -18.47
CA PRO A 269 -12.98 14.69 -18.57
C PRO A 269 -12.80 15.57 -17.33
N GLY A 270 -12.62 14.97 -16.14
CA GLY A 270 -12.27 15.71 -14.92
C GLY A 270 -10.98 16.51 -15.07
N ILE A 271 -9.91 15.88 -15.57
CA ILE A 271 -8.61 16.52 -15.84
C ILE A 271 -8.73 17.59 -16.93
N VAL A 272 -9.44 17.31 -18.03
CA VAL A 272 -9.65 18.30 -19.10
C VAL A 272 -10.41 19.53 -18.56
N MET A 273 -11.54 19.32 -17.90
CA MET A 273 -12.34 20.41 -17.31
C MET A 273 -11.59 21.17 -16.23
N PHE A 274 -10.66 20.50 -15.55
CA PHE A 274 -9.82 21.10 -14.53
C PHE A 274 -8.83 22.12 -15.12
N PHE A 275 -8.30 21.85 -16.31
CA PHE A 275 -7.45 22.79 -17.05
C PHE A 275 -8.25 23.89 -17.75
N VAL A 276 -9.43 23.56 -18.31
CA VAL A 276 -10.32 24.54 -18.97
C VAL A 276 -10.80 25.60 -17.96
N ASN A 277 -11.17 25.18 -16.74
CA ASN A 277 -11.53 26.11 -15.69
C ASN A 277 -10.29 26.88 -15.20
N ARG A 278 -10.08 28.08 -15.76
CA ARG A 278 -8.91 28.96 -15.55
C ARG A 278 -8.61 29.40 -14.10
N ASP A 279 -9.38 28.91 -13.13
CA ASP A 279 -9.12 29.01 -11.68
C ASP A 279 -7.97 28.05 -11.22
N TYR A 280 -7.15 27.56 -12.16
CA TYR A 280 -6.04 26.60 -11.97
C TYR A 280 -4.84 27.14 -11.18
N ARG A 281 -4.80 28.44 -10.86
CA ARG A 281 -3.62 29.09 -10.25
C ARG A 281 -3.43 28.83 -8.76
N LYS A 282 -4.25 27.97 -8.14
CA LYS A 282 -4.10 27.60 -6.73
C LYS A 282 -3.17 26.40 -6.65
N ASP A 283 -2.07 26.53 -5.93
CA ASP A 283 -1.03 25.50 -5.81
C ASP A 283 -1.56 24.10 -5.50
N ALA A 284 -2.67 24.00 -4.77
CA ALA A 284 -3.32 22.74 -4.45
C ALA A 284 -3.67 21.90 -5.68
N ARG A 285 -4.08 22.55 -6.77
CA ARG A 285 -4.42 21.92 -8.03
C ARG A 285 -3.18 21.36 -8.73
N ILE A 286 -2.10 22.14 -8.73
CA ILE A 286 -0.81 21.72 -9.30
C ILE A 286 -0.25 20.54 -8.51
N ILE A 287 -0.34 20.56 -7.18
CA ILE A 287 0.11 19.45 -6.33
C ILE A 287 -0.64 18.17 -6.64
N LEU A 288 -1.99 18.19 -6.72
CA LEU A 288 -2.76 16.98 -7.06
C LEU A 288 -2.36 16.40 -8.42
N MET A 289 -2.24 17.27 -9.44
CA MET A 289 -1.86 16.85 -10.78
C MET A 289 -0.44 16.28 -10.82
N ALA A 290 0.51 16.98 -10.19
CA ALA A 290 1.89 16.54 -10.10
C ALA A 290 1.99 15.20 -9.37
N CYS A 291 1.26 15.01 -8.28
CA CYS A 291 1.23 13.74 -7.57
C CYS A 291 0.67 12.63 -8.46
N LEU A 292 -0.47 12.85 -9.12
CA LEU A 292 -1.06 11.86 -10.03
C LEU A 292 -0.08 11.47 -11.14
N LEU A 293 0.50 12.44 -11.84
CA LEU A 293 1.36 12.19 -12.99
C LEU A 293 2.70 11.59 -12.56
N ALA A 294 3.32 12.08 -11.49
CA ALA A 294 4.62 11.59 -11.04
C ALA A 294 4.52 10.17 -10.48
N THR A 295 3.50 9.85 -9.67
CA THR A 295 3.33 8.48 -9.16
C THR A 295 2.93 7.52 -10.28
N SER A 296 1.99 7.90 -11.15
CA SER A 296 1.60 7.04 -12.28
C SER A 296 2.77 6.82 -13.23
N GLY A 297 3.52 7.86 -13.57
CA GLY A 297 4.71 7.78 -14.40
C GLY A 297 5.75 6.86 -13.77
N TYR A 298 6.09 7.08 -12.50
CA TYR A 298 7.03 6.22 -11.78
C TYR A 298 6.66 4.74 -11.89
N TYR A 299 5.41 4.37 -11.59
CA TYR A 299 4.99 2.97 -11.66
C TYR A 299 4.88 2.43 -13.09
N MET A 300 4.47 3.25 -14.07
CA MET A 300 4.42 2.83 -15.49
C MET A 300 5.79 2.39 -16.02
N PHE A 301 6.87 2.99 -15.53
CA PHE A 301 8.24 2.65 -15.92
C PHE A 301 8.87 1.53 -15.08
N LEU A 302 8.21 1.05 -14.02
CA LEU A 302 8.70 -0.13 -13.32
C LEU A 302 8.50 -1.38 -14.16
N ALA A 303 9.54 -2.21 -14.26
CA ALA A 303 9.46 -3.51 -14.89
C ALA A 303 8.61 -4.48 -14.05
N HIS A 304 8.77 -4.46 -12.72
CA HIS A 304 7.95 -5.23 -11.78
C HIS A 304 6.60 -4.56 -11.53
N LYS A 305 5.54 -5.08 -12.17
CA LYS A 305 4.20 -4.52 -12.09
C LYS A 305 3.28 -5.34 -11.19
N GLU A 306 2.88 -4.73 -10.08
CA GLU A 306 1.87 -5.28 -9.16
C GLU A 306 0.67 -4.34 -9.04
N THR A 307 -0.54 -4.90 -8.98
CA THR A 307 -1.80 -4.14 -8.86
C THR A 307 -1.80 -3.21 -7.65
N ARG A 308 -1.25 -3.65 -6.51
CA ARG A 308 -1.14 -2.88 -5.26
C ARG A 308 -0.43 -1.54 -5.38
N TYR A 309 0.37 -1.31 -6.42
CA TYR A 309 1.05 -0.02 -6.61
C TYR A 309 0.05 1.09 -6.97
N LEU A 310 -1.10 0.74 -7.57
CA LEU A 310 -2.20 1.66 -7.85
C LEU A 310 -2.82 2.30 -6.61
N MET A 311 -2.67 1.70 -5.43
CA MET A 311 -3.23 2.25 -4.20
C MET A 311 -2.77 3.69 -3.95
N THR A 312 -1.54 4.02 -4.36
CA THR A 312 -0.99 5.38 -4.23
C THR A 312 -1.53 6.38 -5.27
N VAL A 313 -2.13 5.88 -6.35
CA VAL A 313 -2.70 6.65 -7.46
C VAL A 313 -4.20 6.89 -7.27
N ILE A 314 -4.90 5.90 -6.70
CA ILE A 314 -6.36 5.90 -6.48
C ILE A 314 -6.89 7.19 -5.82
N PRO A 315 -6.29 7.74 -4.74
CA PRO A 315 -6.78 8.96 -4.12
C PRO A 315 -6.96 10.13 -5.10
N TYR A 316 -6.01 10.27 -6.03
CA TYR A 316 -5.98 11.36 -6.99
C TYR A 316 -6.96 11.10 -8.13
N VAL A 317 -6.96 9.88 -8.68
CA VAL A 317 -7.89 9.46 -9.73
C VAL A 317 -9.33 9.62 -9.24
N ALA A 318 -9.66 9.14 -8.05
CA ALA A 318 -11.00 9.24 -7.48
C ALA A 318 -11.50 10.69 -7.35
N LEU A 319 -10.62 11.63 -6.95
CA LEU A 319 -10.96 13.06 -6.89
C LEU A 319 -11.20 13.65 -8.29
N PHE A 320 -10.37 13.31 -9.28
CA PHE A 320 -10.56 13.78 -10.65
C PHE A 320 -11.80 13.17 -11.30
N SER A 321 -12.09 11.89 -11.06
CA SER A 321 -13.31 11.22 -11.51
C SER A 321 -14.56 11.85 -10.91
N ALA A 322 -14.56 12.10 -9.59
CA ALA A 322 -15.65 12.79 -8.93
C ALA A 322 -15.87 14.20 -9.51
N TYR A 323 -14.79 14.91 -9.85
CA TYR A 323 -14.88 16.22 -10.50
C TYR A 323 -15.42 16.13 -11.94
N GLY A 324 -14.99 15.13 -12.70
CA GLY A 324 -15.47 14.86 -14.06
C GLY A 324 -16.96 14.53 -14.08
N ILE A 325 -17.40 13.63 -13.20
CA ILE A 325 -18.83 13.29 -12.99
C ILE A 325 -19.60 14.57 -12.67
N ALA A 326 -19.19 15.33 -11.65
CA ALA A 326 -19.90 16.55 -11.25
C ALA A 326 -19.97 17.61 -12.37
N SER A 327 -18.89 17.75 -13.15
CA SER A 327 -18.83 18.71 -14.27
C SER A 327 -19.72 18.30 -15.43
N PHE A 328 -19.71 17.01 -15.78
CA PHE A 328 -20.54 16.43 -16.84
C PHE A 328 -22.03 16.64 -16.58
N PHE A 329 -22.48 16.45 -15.33
CA PHE A 329 -23.89 16.63 -14.97
C PHE A 329 -24.31 18.09 -14.77
N ARG A 330 -23.39 18.98 -14.34
CA ARG A 330 -23.70 20.40 -14.16
C ARG A 330 -24.01 21.11 -15.48
N GLN A 331 -23.30 20.77 -16.56
CA GLN A 331 -23.47 21.43 -17.86
C GLN A 331 -24.84 21.13 -18.51
N LYS A 332 -25.42 19.96 -18.22
CA LYS A 332 -26.73 19.56 -18.72
C LYS A 332 -27.91 20.20 -17.97
N SER A 333 -27.74 20.63 -16.71
CA SER A 333 -28.82 21.25 -15.95
C SER A 333 -29.10 22.71 -16.32
N GLN A 334 -28.23 23.35 -17.12
CA GLN A 334 -28.35 24.78 -17.47
C GLN A 334 -28.87 25.05 -18.89
N LYS A 335 -29.05 24.01 -19.72
CA LYS A 335 -29.69 24.13 -21.03
C LYS A 335 -30.97 23.28 -21.06
N PRO A 336 -32.15 23.87 -20.79
CA PRO A 336 -33.40 23.18 -21.04
C PRO A 336 -33.62 23.10 -22.55
N GLU A 337 -33.20 22.01 -23.19
CA GLU A 337 -33.55 21.73 -24.58
C GLU A 337 -35.00 21.28 -24.67
N ARG A 338 -35.74 21.96 -25.55
CA ARG A 338 -37.19 22.15 -25.45
C ARG A 338 -38.04 20.98 -25.99
N ASN A 339 -37.47 19.94 -26.59
CA ASN A 339 -38.26 18.99 -27.42
C ASN A 339 -37.91 17.48 -27.31
N MET A 340 -37.19 17.01 -26.28
CA MET A 340 -37.09 15.57 -25.99
C MET A 340 -38.04 15.22 -24.84
N THR A 341 -38.87 14.18 -25.02
CA THR A 341 -39.93 13.72 -24.11
C THR A 341 -39.52 13.75 -22.63
N GLY A 342 -39.89 14.85 -21.95
CA GLY A 342 -39.32 15.24 -20.66
C GLY A 342 -39.51 14.23 -19.52
N ALA A 343 -40.45 13.28 -19.66
CA ALA A 343 -40.69 12.24 -18.66
C ALA A 343 -39.54 11.23 -18.56
N ALA A 344 -39.05 10.69 -19.69
CA ALA A 344 -37.98 9.70 -19.69
C ALA A 344 -36.66 10.31 -19.20
N TRP A 345 -36.37 11.55 -19.61
CA TRP A 345 -35.13 12.23 -19.21
C TRP A 345 -35.15 12.73 -17.77
N SER A 346 -36.32 13.20 -17.29
CA SER A 346 -36.54 13.48 -15.86
C SER A 346 -36.37 12.21 -15.03
N TRP A 347 -36.89 11.07 -15.49
CA TRP A 347 -36.74 9.80 -14.78
C TRP A 347 -35.29 9.31 -14.78
N ILE A 348 -34.59 9.34 -15.91
CA ILE A 348 -33.18 8.94 -15.99
C ILE A 348 -32.31 9.86 -15.14
N SER A 349 -32.46 11.18 -15.23
CA SER A 349 -31.68 12.11 -14.41
C SER A 349 -31.95 12.00 -12.91
N ARG A 350 -33.19 11.63 -12.52
CA ARG A 350 -33.58 11.40 -11.12
C ARG A 350 -33.07 10.05 -10.59
N ASN A 351 -33.05 9.01 -11.42
CA ASN A 351 -32.66 7.64 -11.03
C ASN A 351 -31.23 7.25 -11.41
N TYR A 352 -30.49 8.10 -12.13
CA TYR A 352 -29.14 7.79 -12.61
C TYR A 352 -28.19 7.38 -11.48
N TRP A 353 -28.26 8.06 -10.33
CA TRP A 353 -27.42 7.71 -9.17
C TRP A 353 -27.72 6.32 -8.62
N LEU A 354 -28.97 5.87 -8.68
CA LEU A 354 -29.36 4.53 -8.26
C LEU A 354 -28.86 3.48 -9.27
N LEU A 355 -29.04 3.71 -10.56
CA LEU A 355 -28.55 2.81 -11.61
C LEU A 355 -27.01 2.72 -11.59
N LEU A 356 -26.33 3.85 -11.37
CA LEU A 356 -24.89 3.89 -11.24
C LEU A 356 -24.42 3.15 -9.99
N GLY A 357 -25.07 3.40 -8.84
CA GLY A 357 -24.79 2.68 -7.59
C GLY A 357 -24.99 1.18 -7.75
N ALA A 358 -26.07 0.74 -8.39
CA ALA A 358 -26.35 -0.67 -8.67
C ALA A 358 -25.28 -1.30 -9.59
N ALA A 359 -24.91 -0.62 -10.68
CA ALA A 359 -23.86 -1.10 -11.58
C ALA A 359 -22.51 -1.22 -10.86
N MET A 360 -22.18 -0.26 -9.99
CA MET A 360 -20.96 -0.34 -9.18
C MET A 360 -20.98 -1.50 -8.19
N LEU A 361 -22.11 -1.73 -7.52
CA LEU A 361 -22.27 -2.86 -6.60
C LEU A 361 -22.15 -4.20 -7.34
N LEU A 362 -22.70 -4.30 -8.55
CA LEU A 362 -22.57 -5.51 -9.38
C LEU A 362 -21.11 -5.74 -9.84
N LEU A 363 -20.40 -4.69 -10.27
CA LEU A 363 -18.98 -4.79 -10.62
C LEU A 363 -18.13 -5.18 -9.40
N PHE A 364 -18.40 -4.57 -8.24
CA PHE A 364 -17.74 -4.91 -7.00
C PHE A 364 -18.00 -6.37 -6.60
N ALA A 365 -19.25 -6.83 -6.68
CA ALA A 365 -19.62 -8.20 -6.39
C ALA A 365 -18.96 -9.20 -7.36
N HIS A 366 -18.89 -8.86 -8.64
CA HIS A 366 -18.24 -9.66 -9.68
C HIS A 366 -16.73 -9.77 -9.47
N ASP A 367 -16.04 -8.67 -9.20
CA ASP A 367 -14.60 -8.69 -8.92
C ASP A 367 -14.30 -9.42 -7.62
N THR A 368 -15.14 -9.23 -6.59
CA THR A 368 -15.03 -9.98 -5.34
C THR A 368 -15.24 -11.47 -5.58
N TYR A 369 -16.21 -11.85 -6.40
CA TYR A 369 -16.46 -13.24 -6.80
C TYR A 369 -15.28 -13.82 -7.57
N LYS A 370 -14.74 -13.09 -8.55
CA LYS A 370 -13.55 -13.53 -9.29
C LYS A 370 -12.31 -13.64 -8.42
N ASP A 371 -12.12 -12.73 -7.46
CA ASP A 371 -11.02 -12.86 -6.50
C ASP A 371 -11.19 -14.11 -5.62
N MET A 372 -12.43 -14.48 -5.27
CA MET A 372 -12.72 -15.77 -4.64
C MET A 372 -12.48 -16.96 -5.58
N GLU A 373 -12.82 -16.81 -6.86
CA GLU A 373 -12.55 -17.80 -7.90
C GLU A 373 -11.08 -17.85 -8.30
N TYR A 374 -10.24 -16.86 -7.96
CA TYR A 374 -8.77 -16.84 -8.08
C TYR A 374 -8.06 -17.36 -6.83
N LEU A 375 -8.82 -17.71 -5.79
CA LEU A 375 -8.39 -18.60 -4.72
C LEU A 375 -8.67 -20.11 -5.01
N PRO A 376 -9.01 -20.58 -6.23
CA PRO A 376 -9.56 -21.91 -6.41
C PRO A 376 -8.42 -22.92 -6.28
N ASP A 377 -8.74 -24.12 -5.83
CA ASP A 377 -7.86 -25.22 -5.44
C ASP A 377 -7.10 -25.09 -4.12
N PHE A 378 -7.14 -23.94 -3.45
CA PHE A 378 -6.66 -23.85 -2.08
C PHE A 378 -7.80 -24.22 -1.14
N THR A 379 -7.89 -25.52 -0.85
CA THR A 379 -8.84 -25.99 0.15
C THR A 379 -8.52 -25.31 1.48
N GLN A 380 -9.55 -25.05 2.30
CA GLN A 380 -9.32 -24.59 3.68
C GLN A 380 -8.33 -25.51 4.42
N GLY A 381 -8.28 -26.79 4.04
CA GLY A 381 -7.28 -27.75 4.48
C GLY A 381 -5.85 -27.35 4.16
N ASP A 382 -5.54 -26.89 2.95
CA ASP A 382 -4.17 -26.49 2.58
C ASP A 382 -3.65 -25.29 3.40
N TYR A 383 -4.53 -24.34 3.75
CA TYR A 383 -4.15 -23.22 4.62
C TYR A 383 -3.85 -23.69 6.04
N LEU A 384 -4.65 -24.62 6.58
CA LEU A 384 -4.40 -25.21 7.90
C LEU A 384 -3.11 -26.03 7.91
N GLU A 385 -2.85 -26.81 6.87
CA GLU A 385 -1.60 -27.56 6.72
C GLU A 385 -0.39 -26.63 6.57
N GLN A 386 -0.55 -25.51 5.86
CA GLN A 386 0.48 -24.48 5.75
C GLN A 386 0.79 -23.83 7.09
N GLU A 387 -0.24 -23.49 7.85
CA GLU A 387 -0.07 -22.93 9.19
C GLU A 387 0.63 -23.94 10.11
N ARG A 388 0.21 -25.22 10.09
CA ARG A 388 0.89 -26.30 10.83
C ARG A 388 2.36 -26.43 10.44
N PHE A 389 2.66 -26.38 9.14
CA PHE A 389 4.03 -26.42 8.65
C PHE A 389 4.88 -25.27 9.22
N PHE A 390 4.38 -24.04 9.18
CA PHE A 390 5.12 -22.89 9.71
C PHE A 390 5.17 -22.82 11.25
N ARG A 391 4.24 -23.49 11.94
CA ARG A 391 4.26 -23.68 13.40
C ARG A 391 5.16 -24.83 13.85
N TYR A 392 5.74 -25.62 12.95
CA TYR A 392 6.52 -26.81 13.31
C TYR A 392 7.59 -26.52 14.40
N PHE A 393 8.38 -25.46 14.23
CA PHE A 393 9.43 -25.06 15.18
C PHE A 393 8.90 -24.34 16.43
N GLN A 394 7.63 -23.94 16.46
CA GLN A 394 6.96 -23.49 17.68
C GLN A 394 6.66 -24.70 18.58
N GLU A 395 6.23 -25.82 17.99
CA GLU A 395 5.91 -27.06 18.68
C GLU A 395 7.16 -27.92 18.97
N ASN A 396 8.22 -27.75 18.17
CA ASN A 396 9.49 -28.46 18.27
C ASN A 396 10.63 -27.43 18.32
N PRO A 397 10.80 -26.72 19.46
CA PRO A 397 11.76 -25.62 19.56
C PRO A 397 13.19 -26.12 19.34
N VAL A 398 13.97 -25.31 18.62
CA VAL A 398 15.41 -25.52 18.40
C VAL A 398 16.20 -24.39 19.03
N GLU A 399 17.35 -24.71 19.64
CA GLU A 399 18.27 -23.73 20.21
C GLU A 399 19.17 -23.17 19.10
N GLY A 400 18.88 -21.96 18.62
CA GLY A 400 19.73 -21.24 17.66
C GLY A 400 18.98 -20.58 16.51
N GLN A 401 19.68 -20.31 15.42
CA GLN A 401 19.14 -19.61 14.25
C GLN A 401 18.37 -20.56 13.33
N ILE A 402 17.38 -20.04 12.61
CA ILE A 402 16.64 -20.82 11.62
C ILE A 402 16.83 -20.19 10.24
N LEU A 403 17.36 -20.96 9.29
CA LEU A 403 17.41 -20.52 7.90
C LEU A 403 16.02 -20.66 7.27
N VAL A 404 15.51 -19.59 6.66
CA VAL A 404 14.16 -19.61 6.09
C VAL A 404 14.16 -19.13 4.65
N THR A 405 13.50 -19.87 3.76
CA THR A 405 13.22 -19.42 2.40
C THR A 405 11.84 -18.76 2.29
N ASP A 406 11.09 -18.68 3.39
CA ASP A 406 9.80 -18.03 3.48
C ASP A 406 9.73 -17.29 4.83
N PRO A 407 9.26 -16.04 4.91
CA PRO A 407 9.24 -15.26 6.13
C PRO A 407 8.11 -15.63 7.09
N ARG A 408 7.12 -16.44 6.68
CA ARG A 408 5.96 -16.80 7.51
C ARG A 408 6.28 -17.50 8.84
N PRO A 409 7.36 -18.28 9.01
CA PRO A 409 7.82 -18.73 10.32
C PRO A 409 7.97 -17.61 11.35
N ALA A 410 8.30 -16.38 10.93
CA ALA A 410 8.48 -15.23 11.83
C ALA A 410 7.25 -14.87 12.66
N LEU A 411 6.07 -15.33 12.23
CA LEU A 411 4.81 -15.15 12.94
C LEU A 411 4.72 -16.05 14.17
N TYR A 412 5.37 -17.22 14.13
CA TYR A 412 5.14 -18.31 15.08
C TYR A 412 6.32 -18.60 15.99
N VAL A 413 7.55 -18.33 15.54
CA VAL A 413 8.76 -18.60 16.31
C VAL A 413 9.47 -17.33 16.76
N ASP A 414 10.21 -17.43 17.85
CA ASP A 414 11.02 -16.35 18.44
C ASP A 414 12.53 -16.59 18.27
N ASN A 415 12.91 -17.44 17.33
CA ASN A 415 14.29 -17.59 16.88
C ASN A 415 14.71 -16.41 15.98
N LEU A 416 16.01 -16.17 15.88
CA LEU A 416 16.58 -15.34 14.82
C LEU A 416 16.48 -16.11 13.50
N LEU A 417 15.81 -15.52 12.52
CA LEU A 417 15.61 -16.09 11.21
C LEU A 417 16.57 -15.48 10.20
N ILE A 418 17.26 -16.34 9.44
CA ILE A 418 18.16 -15.95 8.38
C ILE A 418 17.42 -16.05 7.05
N PRO A 419 17.02 -14.92 6.42
CA PRO A 419 16.27 -14.96 5.17
C PRO A 419 17.17 -15.40 4.02
N CYS A 420 16.74 -16.42 3.29
CA CYS A 420 17.44 -17.01 2.16
C CYS A 420 16.74 -16.72 0.82
N TYR A 421 15.72 -15.85 0.81
CA TYR A 421 14.87 -15.59 -0.35
C TYR A 421 15.17 -14.27 -1.08
N VAL A 422 16.10 -13.47 -0.58
CA VAL A 422 16.49 -12.16 -1.17
C VAL A 422 17.72 -12.28 -2.04
N ASP A 423 18.70 -13.08 -1.59
CA ASP A 423 20.02 -13.22 -2.20
C ASP A 423 20.27 -14.63 -2.74
N ASP A 424 21.50 -14.93 -3.12
CA ASP A 424 21.92 -16.29 -3.51
C ASP A 424 21.79 -17.25 -2.32
N CYS A 425 20.66 -17.96 -2.24
CA CYS A 425 20.37 -18.85 -1.13
C CYS A 425 21.42 -19.94 -0.92
N THR A 426 22.12 -20.36 -1.99
CA THR A 426 23.24 -21.29 -1.87
C THR A 426 24.39 -20.67 -1.07
N ALA A 427 24.77 -19.43 -1.38
CA ALA A 427 25.82 -18.72 -0.65
C ALA A 427 25.42 -18.45 0.80
N THR A 428 24.15 -18.08 1.04
CA THR A 428 23.62 -17.88 2.39
C THR A 428 23.67 -19.18 3.18
N TYR A 429 23.18 -20.29 2.62
CA TYR A 429 23.25 -21.60 3.28
C TYR A 429 24.70 -21.97 3.65
N GLU A 430 25.64 -21.88 2.70
CA GLU A 430 27.05 -22.21 2.95
C GLU A 430 27.69 -21.34 4.05
N THR A 431 27.28 -20.07 4.15
CA THR A 431 27.77 -19.14 5.17
C THR A 431 27.25 -19.49 6.57
N TYR A 432 25.99 -19.92 6.67
CA TYR A 432 25.30 -20.08 7.94
C TYR A 432 25.10 -21.54 8.39
N LYS A 433 25.40 -22.54 7.56
CA LYS A 433 25.11 -23.97 7.83
C LYS A 433 25.67 -24.51 9.16
N ASN A 434 26.76 -23.94 9.67
CA ASN A 434 27.36 -24.36 10.95
C ASN A 434 26.78 -23.62 12.18
N ASN A 435 25.94 -22.61 11.96
CA ASN A 435 25.40 -21.72 13.01
C ASN A 435 23.86 -21.73 13.06
N ILE A 436 23.21 -22.56 12.24
CA ILE A 436 21.76 -22.73 12.19
C ILE A 436 21.39 -24.05 12.83
N SER A 437 20.24 -24.07 13.50
CA SER A 437 19.72 -25.25 14.20
C SER A 437 18.47 -25.81 13.50
N GLY A 438 17.82 -24.98 12.69
CA GLY A 438 16.66 -25.37 11.88
C GLY A 438 16.70 -24.76 10.49
N ILE A 439 16.00 -25.42 9.55
CA ILE A 439 15.81 -24.92 8.19
C ILE A 439 14.35 -25.09 7.80
N VAL A 440 13.73 -24.01 7.29
CA VAL A 440 12.42 -24.04 6.61
C VAL A 440 12.66 -23.77 5.13
N TYR A 441 12.47 -24.80 4.29
CA TYR A 441 12.71 -24.73 2.86
C TYR A 441 11.42 -24.91 2.05
N THR A 442 11.17 -23.96 1.15
CA THR A 442 10.00 -23.84 0.28
C THR A 442 10.48 -23.55 -1.14
N PRO A 443 10.46 -24.53 -2.06
CA PRO A 443 10.92 -24.36 -3.43
C PRO A 443 10.24 -23.21 -4.19
N ARG A 444 8.99 -22.89 -3.83
CA ARG A 444 8.20 -21.81 -4.44
C ARG A 444 8.81 -20.43 -4.30
N SER A 445 9.67 -20.23 -3.31
CA SER A 445 10.37 -18.97 -3.10
C SER A 445 11.42 -18.69 -4.18
N PHE A 446 11.77 -19.70 -4.99
CA PHE A 446 12.73 -19.59 -6.08
C PHE A 446 12.07 -19.98 -7.42
N PRO A 447 11.10 -19.20 -7.91
CA PRO A 447 10.43 -19.52 -9.15
C PRO A 447 11.41 -19.47 -10.33
N CYS A 448 11.52 -20.57 -11.06
CA CYS A 448 12.30 -20.66 -12.30
C CYS A 448 11.38 -20.58 -13.51
N ARG A 449 11.86 -19.99 -14.61
CA ARG A 449 11.15 -20.09 -15.90
C ARG A 449 11.08 -21.54 -16.33
N LYS A 450 10.04 -21.93 -17.07
CA LYS A 450 9.85 -23.32 -17.53
C LYS A 450 11.01 -23.82 -18.41
N ASP A 451 11.68 -22.93 -19.12
CA ASP A 451 12.84 -23.18 -19.98
C ASP A 451 14.20 -23.02 -19.27
N ASP A 452 14.23 -22.47 -18.06
CA ASP A 452 15.49 -22.27 -17.32
C ASP A 452 15.88 -23.51 -16.49
N GLU A 453 16.49 -24.49 -17.18
CA GLU A 453 17.01 -25.71 -16.55
C GLU A 453 18.13 -25.43 -15.55
N ARG A 454 18.94 -24.39 -15.80
CA ARG A 454 20.05 -24.02 -14.91
C ARG A 454 19.53 -23.54 -13.56
N CYS A 455 18.48 -22.72 -13.55
CA CYS A 455 17.81 -22.29 -12.32
C CYS A 455 17.25 -23.48 -11.53
N ARG A 456 16.55 -24.41 -12.21
CA ARG A 456 16.02 -25.62 -11.57
C ARG A 456 17.12 -26.50 -10.99
N ALA A 457 18.15 -26.79 -11.79
CA ALA A 457 19.29 -27.58 -11.35
C ALA A 457 20.00 -26.94 -10.14
N LYS A 458 20.10 -25.61 -10.09
CA LYS A 458 20.64 -24.89 -8.93
C LYS A 458 19.77 -25.07 -7.68
N ASN A 459 18.45 -24.91 -7.80
CA ASN A 459 17.52 -25.08 -6.68
C ASN A 459 17.48 -26.54 -6.18
N ASP A 460 17.53 -27.50 -7.10
CA ASP A 460 17.56 -28.93 -6.80
C ASP A 460 18.88 -29.30 -6.12
N ALA A 461 20.02 -28.79 -6.61
CA ALA A 461 21.32 -28.99 -5.99
C ALA A 461 21.36 -28.44 -4.56
N LEU A 462 20.77 -27.26 -4.32
CA LEU A 462 20.63 -26.70 -2.98
C LEU A 462 19.79 -27.61 -2.06
N LEU A 463 18.63 -28.08 -2.52
CA LEU A 463 17.79 -28.98 -1.73
C LEU A 463 18.48 -30.32 -1.43
N ILE A 464 19.19 -30.89 -2.41
CA ILE A 464 19.98 -32.12 -2.22
C ILE A 464 21.05 -31.89 -1.16
N ARG A 465 21.76 -30.76 -1.23
CA ARG A 465 22.78 -30.39 -0.26
C ARG A 465 22.20 -30.28 1.15
N ILE A 466 21.09 -29.56 1.31
CA ILE A 466 20.39 -29.43 2.60
C ILE A 466 19.98 -30.82 3.14
N LYS A 467 19.44 -31.70 2.28
CA LYS A 467 19.05 -33.07 2.67
C LYS A 467 20.22 -33.96 3.09
N GLN A 468 21.41 -33.76 2.53
CA GLN A 468 22.61 -34.52 2.87
C GLN A 468 23.20 -34.08 4.21
N ASP A 469 23.21 -32.78 4.46
CA ASP A 469 23.86 -32.19 5.63
C ASP A 469 22.95 -32.14 6.87
N ASN A 470 21.63 -32.33 6.73
CA ASN A 470 20.66 -32.09 7.81
C ASN A 470 19.60 -33.20 7.91
N LYS A 471 18.99 -33.35 9.09
CA LYS A 471 17.93 -34.33 9.34
C LYS A 471 16.57 -33.79 8.91
N LEU A 472 15.94 -34.41 7.92
CA LEU A 472 14.55 -34.10 7.54
C LEU A 472 13.60 -34.49 8.68
N VAL A 473 12.79 -33.54 9.15
CA VAL A 473 11.85 -33.76 10.27
C VAL A 473 10.40 -33.52 9.91
N PHE A 474 10.12 -32.76 8.84
CA PHE A 474 8.77 -32.55 8.34
C PHE A 474 8.81 -32.38 6.82
N GLU A 475 7.95 -33.12 6.10
CA GLU A 475 7.72 -32.97 4.65
C GLU A 475 6.22 -32.98 4.39
N LYS A 476 5.72 -31.98 3.66
CA LYS A 476 4.32 -31.93 3.25
C LYS A 476 4.17 -31.25 1.89
N GLU A 477 3.33 -31.82 1.03
CA GLU A 477 2.90 -31.13 -0.17
C GLU A 477 1.75 -30.18 0.15
N ILE A 478 1.97 -28.90 -0.11
CA ILE A 478 1.01 -27.84 0.17
C ILE A 478 0.86 -27.02 -1.10
N PHE A 479 -0.39 -26.86 -1.54
CA PHE A 479 -0.74 -26.13 -2.76
C PHE A 479 -0.15 -26.71 -4.05
N GLY A 480 0.37 -27.94 -4.05
CA GLY A 480 1.12 -28.52 -5.18
C GLY A 480 2.63 -28.19 -5.16
N SER A 481 3.20 -27.94 -3.98
CA SER A 481 4.65 -27.90 -3.78
C SER A 481 5.02 -28.53 -2.45
N LYS A 482 6.05 -29.37 -2.48
CA LYS A 482 6.63 -29.93 -1.26
C LYS A 482 7.34 -28.83 -0.46
N MET A 483 7.03 -28.77 0.83
CA MET A 483 7.68 -27.92 1.81
C MET A 483 8.42 -28.82 2.80
N TYR A 484 9.58 -28.37 3.27
CA TYR A 484 10.49 -29.18 4.08
C TYR A 484 10.95 -28.42 5.31
N ALA A 485 10.98 -29.10 6.46
CA ALA A 485 11.66 -28.63 7.65
C ALA A 485 12.78 -29.59 8.04
N PHE A 486 13.95 -29.05 8.39
CA PHE A 486 15.14 -29.82 8.78
C PHE A 486 15.68 -29.35 10.12
N ILE A 487 16.28 -30.26 10.88
CA ILE A 487 17.13 -29.95 12.03
C ILE A 487 18.59 -30.14 11.61
N SER A 488 19.44 -29.16 11.91
CA SER A 488 20.88 -29.26 11.62
C SER A 488 21.54 -30.26 12.55
N SER A 489 22.50 -31.04 12.02
CA SER A 489 23.15 -32.16 12.74
C SER A 489 24.39 -31.74 13.51
#